data_AF-A0A534REH6-F1
#
_entry.id   AF-A0A534REH6-F1
#
_cell.length_a   1.000
_cell.length_b   1.000
_cell.length_c   1.000
_cell.angle_alpha   90.00
_cell.angle_beta   90.00
_cell.angle_gamma   90.00
#
_symmetry.space_group_name_H-M   'P 1'
#
loop_
_entity.id
_entity.type
_entity.pdbx_description
1 polymer ?
#
loop_
_entity_poly.entity_id
_entity_poly.type
_entity_poly.pdbx_seq_one_letter_code
_entity_poly.pdbx_strand_id
1 'polypeptide(L)'
;MRHRLAVASEGKAAGLFTVPALRLTHSLADGVPRLINMIAHRAMLAAFVSRQPRVTRRSVVRAYREIKAVPLPGTLSVVRRAAWGAAGVAVGVGVVTLGVPLGWFTDIRRPARMGTALRPAEVVAKTAPVRPPAEAPPAEPSPAAAEPAPAATATPPPAATAAPEPAPAVPLPSPVAELERRLTALDPQASARVAAEALLAAWHTRPLADDETHVPDDLERVAWRRGLEDMRLTGNRSMLGVLDLPALLELRVPGASGPCYAALTGLDERRATLTIGSTPTTIDAGLLDLFWFGQAHVLWRDFEGLGMTFGLGARGAHVARLQALLRRAGLYGGEATGEFDPATVAAVLDFQRSRLLVPDARVGRLTRIVLYAAAGGYPRPRLAGGTS
;
A
#
# COMPACT_ATOMS: atom_id res chain seq x y z
N MET A 1 -15.57 -16.94 -6.95
CA MET A 1 -14.15 -17.36 -7.10
C MET A 1 -13.95 -18.52 -8.08
N ARG A 2 -14.70 -19.64 -8.01
CA ARG A 2 -14.63 -20.73 -9.02
C ARG A 2 -14.97 -20.26 -10.44
N HIS A 3 -16.05 -19.48 -10.59
CA HIS A 3 -16.42 -18.88 -11.87
C HIS A 3 -15.33 -17.93 -12.41
N ARG A 4 -14.71 -17.12 -11.54
CA ARG A 4 -13.59 -16.23 -11.91
C ARG A 4 -12.29 -16.96 -12.24
N LEU A 5 -11.96 -18.05 -11.53
CA LEU A 5 -10.83 -18.91 -11.87
C LEU A 5 -11.05 -19.65 -13.19
N ALA A 6 -12.28 -20.08 -13.49
CA ALA A 6 -12.63 -20.70 -14.76
C ALA A 6 -12.51 -19.72 -15.94
N VAL A 7 -12.97 -18.47 -15.77
CA VAL A 7 -12.88 -17.40 -16.78
C VAL A 7 -11.43 -16.92 -16.98
N ALA A 8 -10.62 -16.84 -15.93
CA ALA A 8 -9.22 -16.39 -16.03
C ALA A 8 -8.21 -17.47 -16.48
N SER A 9 -8.66 -18.72 -16.69
CA SER A 9 -7.76 -19.85 -17.00
C SER A 9 -8.22 -20.74 -18.15
N GLU A 10 -9.25 -20.34 -18.89
CA GLU A 10 -9.85 -21.16 -19.96
C GLU A 10 -10.13 -22.61 -19.47
N GLY A 11 -10.64 -22.75 -18.25
CA GLY A 11 -10.93 -24.05 -17.64
C GLY A 11 -9.74 -24.86 -17.12
N LYS A 12 -8.48 -24.47 -17.40
CA LYS A 12 -7.27 -25.21 -16.98
C LYS A 12 -6.94 -25.09 -15.49
N ALA A 13 -7.42 -24.05 -14.79
CA ALA A 13 -7.19 -23.86 -13.34
C ALA A 13 -8.29 -24.47 -12.44
N ALA A 14 -9.23 -25.22 -13.00
CA ALA A 14 -10.28 -25.92 -12.25
C ALA A 14 -9.68 -27.06 -11.41
N GLY A 15 -9.10 -26.71 -10.26
CA GLY A 15 -8.47 -27.68 -9.35
C GLY A 15 -7.28 -27.15 -8.56
N LEU A 16 -6.83 -25.91 -8.82
CA LEU A 16 -5.69 -25.32 -8.10
C LEU A 16 -5.97 -25.07 -6.62
N PHE A 17 -7.22 -24.81 -6.22
CA PHE A 17 -7.59 -24.62 -4.81
C PHE A 17 -8.51 -25.73 -4.34
N THR A 18 -8.18 -26.29 -3.18
CA THR A 18 -9.08 -27.21 -2.46
C THR A 18 -10.31 -26.47 -1.92
N VAL A 19 -11.45 -27.16 -1.79
CA VAL A 19 -12.68 -26.57 -1.22
C VAL A 19 -12.47 -25.94 0.17
N PRO A 20 -11.72 -26.56 1.09
CA PRO A 20 -11.42 -25.94 2.38
C PRO A 20 -10.57 -24.66 2.27
N ALA A 21 -9.66 -24.58 1.29
CA ALA A 21 -8.84 -23.40 1.04
C ALA A 21 -9.67 -22.22 0.53
N LEU A 22 -10.64 -22.48 -0.36
CA LEU A 22 -11.55 -21.45 -0.88
C LEU A 22 -12.45 -20.87 0.22
N ARG A 23 -13.02 -21.73 1.07
CA ARG A 23 -13.87 -21.28 2.20
C ARG A 23 -13.07 -20.42 3.18
N LEU A 24 -11.84 -20.83 3.52
CA LEU A 24 -10.98 -20.08 4.43
C LEU A 24 -10.53 -18.73 3.83
N THR A 25 -10.22 -18.71 2.53
CA THR A 25 -9.85 -17.45 1.84
C THR A 25 -11.01 -16.45 1.88
N HIS A 26 -12.24 -16.93 1.65
CA HIS A 26 -13.43 -16.09 1.70
C HIS A 26 -13.75 -15.59 3.12
N SER A 27 -13.64 -16.46 4.14
CA SER A 27 -13.90 -16.06 5.53
C SER A 27 -12.85 -15.10 6.09
N LEU A 28 -11.58 -15.22 5.67
CA LEU A 28 -10.50 -14.31 6.08
C LEU A 28 -10.57 -12.96 5.36
N ALA A 29 -11.16 -12.93 4.17
CA ALA A 29 -11.32 -11.73 3.37
C ALA A 29 -12.66 -11.02 3.56
N ASP A 30 -13.59 -11.61 4.32
CA ASP A 30 -14.96 -11.13 4.56
C ASP A 30 -15.69 -10.67 3.28
N GLY A 31 -15.47 -11.41 2.18
CA GLY A 31 -16.06 -11.12 0.86
C GLY A 31 -15.38 -10.01 0.05
N VAL A 32 -14.36 -9.32 0.57
CA VAL A 32 -13.66 -8.23 -0.14
C VAL A 32 -12.88 -8.75 -1.36
N PRO A 33 -13.26 -8.39 -2.61
CA PRO A 33 -12.69 -9.01 -3.81
C PRO A 33 -11.17 -8.86 -3.98
N ARG A 34 -10.61 -7.71 -3.58
CA ARG A 34 -9.17 -7.45 -3.69
C ARG A 34 -8.35 -8.23 -2.67
N LEU A 35 -8.87 -8.39 -1.45
CA LEU A 35 -8.23 -9.17 -0.39
C LEU A 35 -8.24 -10.67 -0.71
N ILE A 36 -9.33 -11.16 -1.30
CA ILE A 36 -9.41 -12.51 -1.87
C ILE A 36 -8.28 -12.72 -2.90
N ASN A 37 -8.09 -11.78 -3.83
CA ASN A 37 -7.04 -11.89 -4.85
C ASN A 37 -5.63 -11.87 -4.24
N MET A 38 -5.38 -11.02 -3.24
CA MET A 38 -4.07 -10.94 -2.57
C MET A 38 -3.73 -12.21 -1.79
N ILE A 39 -4.67 -12.73 -0.99
CA ILE A 39 -4.48 -13.99 -0.25
C ILE A 39 -4.33 -15.15 -1.23
N ALA A 40 -5.12 -15.19 -2.30
CA ALA A 40 -5.02 -16.22 -3.33
C ALA A 40 -3.66 -16.22 -4.03
N HIS A 41 -3.17 -15.05 -4.46
CA HIS A 41 -1.88 -14.91 -5.12
C HIS A 41 -0.74 -15.41 -4.22
N ARG A 42 -0.71 -14.97 -2.96
CA ARG A 42 0.33 -15.36 -2.00
C ARG A 42 0.22 -16.81 -1.57
N ALA A 43 -0.99 -17.37 -1.51
CA ALA A 43 -1.21 -18.80 -1.26
C ALA A 43 -0.76 -19.68 -2.45
N MET A 44 -0.91 -19.20 -3.69
CA MET A 44 -0.35 -19.85 -4.89
C MET A 44 1.17 -19.83 -4.87
N LEU A 45 1.78 -18.69 -4.51
CA LEU A 45 3.24 -18.56 -4.40
C LEU A 45 3.80 -19.46 -3.29
N ALA A 46 3.16 -19.51 -2.12
CA ALA A 46 3.53 -20.41 -1.03
C ALA A 46 3.42 -21.90 -1.41
N ALA A 47 2.41 -22.27 -2.20
CA ALA A 47 2.24 -23.62 -2.73
C ALA A 47 3.34 -23.96 -3.77
N PHE A 48 3.68 -23.01 -4.65
CA PHE A 48 4.73 -23.16 -5.65
C PHE A 48 6.11 -23.38 -4.99
N VAL A 49 6.48 -22.54 -4.01
CA VAL A 49 7.73 -22.70 -3.24
C VAL A 49 7.78 -24.06 -2.53
N SER A 50 6.64 -24.55 -2.05
CA SER A 50 6.54 -25.84 -1.37
C SER A 50 6.39 -27.03 -2.34
N ARG A 51 6.54 -26.81 -3.67
CA ARG A 51 6.32 -27.79 -4.76
C ARG A 51 4.98 -28.54 -4.65
N GLN A 52 3.94 -27.88 -4.15
CA GLN A 52 2.60 -28.46 -4.04
C GLN A 52 1.78 -28.11 -5.28
N PRO A 53 1.22 -29.10 -6.01
CA PRO A 53 0.44 -28.85 -7.22
C PRO A 53 -0.94 -28.25 -6.93
N ARG A 54 -1.37 -28.20 -5.65
CA ARG A 54 -2.65 -27.64 -5.21
C ARG A 54 -2.48 -26.78 -3.96
N VAL A 55 -3.18 -25.66 -3.93
CA VAL A 55 -3.30 -24.77 -2.78
C VAL A 55 -4.24 -25.39 -1.75
N THR A 56 -3.65 -25.78 -0.62
CA THR A 56 -4.36 -26.38 0.51
C THR A 56 -4.68 -25.34 1.58
N ARG A 57 -5.52 -25.71 2.56
CA ARG A 57 -5.81 -24.86 3.73
C ARG A 57 -4.53 -24.40 4.44
N ARG A 58 -3.50 -25.26 4.51
CA ARG A 58 -2.21 -24.93 5.14
C ARG A 58 -1.47 -23.83 4.38
N SER A 59 -1.48 -23.88 3.04
CA SER A 59 -0.90 -22.84 2.19
C SER A 59 -1.58 -21.48 2.39
N VAL A 60 -2.92 -21.47 2.55
CA VAL A 60 -3.69 -20.24 2.82
C VAL A 60 -3.40 -19.69 4.22
N VAL A 61 -3.34 -20.55 5.26
CA VAL A 61 -2.99 -20.11 6.62
C VAL A 61 -1.56 -19.57 6.66
N ARG A 62 -0.62 -20.21 5.96
CA ARG A 62 0.77 -19.75 5.86
C ARG A 62 0.86 -18.40 5.15
N ALA A 63 0.23 -18.26 3.99
CA ALA A 63 0.19 -17.00 3.25
C ALA A 63 -0.49 -15.87 4.06
N TYR A 64 -1.58 -16.17 4.75
CA TYR A 64 -2.26 -15.21 5.63
C TYR A 64 -1.40 -14.81 6.83
N ARG A 65 -0.68 -15.77 7.44
CA ARG A 65 0.30 -15.47 8.48
C ARG A 65 1.43 -14.63 7.94
N GLU A 66 1.94 -14.86 6.73
CA GLU A 66 2.98 -14.01 6.14
C GLU A 66 2.48 -12.59 5.78
N ILE A 67 1.18 -12.44 5.51
CA ILE A 67 0.53 -11.13 5.36
C ILE A 67 0.41 -10.42 6.72
N LYS A 68 0.12 -11.17 7.79
CA LYS A 68 0.00 -10.63 9.16
C LYS A 68 1.32 -10.53 9.94
N ALA A 69 2.33 -11.32 9.59
CA ALA A 69 3.61 -11.50 10.27
C ALA A 69 4.75 -10.87 9.47
N VAL A 70 4.51 -9.72 8.85
CA VAL A 70 5.58 -8.80 8.51
C VAL A 70 6.18 -8.32 9.85
N PRO A 71 7.43 -8.67 10.16
CA PRO A 71 8.11 -8.22 11.38
C PRO A 71 8.60 -6.79 11.17
N LEU A 72 8.34 -5.92 12.14
CA LEU A 72 8.99 -4.61 12.25
C LEU A 72 10.51 -4.82 12.41
N PRO A 73 11.39 -4.07 11.71
CA PRO A 73 12.82 -4.07 11.99
C PRO A 73 13.07 -3.37 13.32
N GLY A 74 13.73 -4.07 14.24
CA GLY A 74 14.07 -3.60 15.57
C GLY A 74 14.68 -4.74 16.37
N THR A 75 15.96 -5.01 16.15
CA THR A 75 16.77 -5.85 17.03
C THR A 75 16.85 -5.15 18.39
N LEU A 76 16.05 -5.61 19.36
CA LEU A 76 16.17 -5.18 20.74
C LEU A 76 17.48 -5.75 21.31
N SER A 77 18.46 -4.86 21.46
CA SER A 77 19.73 -5.08 22.14
C SER A 77 19.53 -5.74 23.50
N VAL A 78 20.42 -6.70 23.80
CA VAL A 78 20.54 -7.47 25.05
C VAL A 78 20.51 -6.59 26.32
N VAL A 79 20.81 -5.29 26.19
CA VAL A 79 20.82 -4.28 27.26
C VAL A 79 19.43 -4.04 27.92
N ARG A 80 18.31 -4.30 27.22
CA ARG A 80 16.96 -4.05 27.79
C ARG A 80 16.40 -5.20 28.63
N ARG A 81 17.04 -6.38 28.65
CA ARG A 81 16.65 -7.50 29.55
C ARG A 81 17.21 -7.33 30.97
N ALA A 82 18.32 -6.61 31.14
CA ALA A 82 18.88 -6.31 32.45
C ALA A 82 18.04 -5.28 33.23
N ALA A 83 17.43 -4.31 32.54
CA ALA A 83 16.63 -3.27 33.17
C ALA A 83 15.29 -3.76 33.77
N TRP A 84 14.73 -4.86 33.27
CA TRP A 84 13.50 -5.45 33.84
C TRP A 84 13.76 -6.46 34.97
N GLY A 85 15.01 -6.91 35.16
CA GLY A 85 15.40 -7.71 36.32
C GLY A 85 15.56 -6.87 37.60
N ALA A 86 15.92 -5.59 37.48
CA ALA A 86 16.13 -4.70 38.62
C ALA A 86 14.83 -4.07 39.17
N ALA A 87 13.78 -3.94 38.36
CA ALA A 87 12.48 -3.40 38.81
C ALA A 87 11.61 -4.44 39.55
N GLY A 88 11.86 -5.74 39.36
CA GLY A 88 11.13 -6.83 40.03
C GLY A 88 11.55 -7.06 41.49
N VAL A 89 12.76 -6.65 41.88
CA VAL A 89 13.26 -6.82 43.26
C VAL A 89 12.82 -5.66 44.17
N ALA A 90 12.57 -4.46 43.61
CA ALA A 90 12.13 -3.30 44.39
C ALA A 90 10.63 -3.34 44.79
N VAL A 91 9.78 -4.06 44.06
CA VAL A 91 8.35 -4.21 44.40
C VAL A 91 8.13 -5.37 45.39
N GLY A 92 9.02 -6.36 45.43
CA GLY A 92 8.93 -7.50 46.35
C GLY A 92 9.28 -7.18 47.82
N VAL A 93 10.08 -6.14 48.08
CA VAL A 93 10.48 -5.77 49.45
C VAL A 93 9.51 -4.77 50.09
N GLY A 94 8.79 -3.97 49.30
CA GLY A 94 7.81 -3.00 49.80
C GLY A 94 6.46 -3.58 50.24
N VAL A 95 6.15 -4.83 49.86
CA VAL A 95 4.86 -5.49 50.20
C VAL A 95 4.95 -6.33 51.49
N VAL A 96 6.16 -6.54 52.04
CA VAL A 96 6.34 -7.34 53.27
C VAL A 96 6.36 -6.47 54.55
N THR A 97 6.44 -5.14 54.47
CA THR A 97 6.55 -4.27 55.65
C THR A 97 5.28 -3.49 56.02
N LEU A 98 4.23 -3.45 55.18
CA LEU A 98 2.94 -2.88 55.56
C LEU A 98 1.84 -3.94 55.44
N GLY A 99 1.49 -4.55 56.57
CA GLY A 99 0.35 -5.45 56.68
C GLY A 99 -0.95 -4.76 56.27
N VAL A 100 -1.52 -5.21 55.15
CA VAL A 100 -2.90 -4.91 54.75
C VAL A 100 -3.66 -6.23 54.72
N PRO A 101 -4.78 -6.37 55.45
CA PRO A 101 -5.45 -7.64 55.62
C PRO A 101 -6.12 -8.13 54.34
N LEU A 102 -5.88 -9.41 54.06
CA LEU A 102 -6.35 -10.19 52.92
C LEU A 102 -7.85 -10.52 53.07
N GLY A 103 -8.72 -9.53 52.87
CA GLY A 103 -10.18 -9.69 53.07
C GLY A 103 -11.10 -8.98 52.07
N TRP A 104 -10.56 -8.29 51.07
CA TRP A 104 -11.33 -7.45 50.13
C TRP A 104 -11.41 -7.99 48.69
N PHE A 105 -11.00 -9.24 48.44
CA PHE A 105 -10.91 -9.78 47.08
C PHE A 105 -11.84 -10.98 46.77
N THR A 106 -12.83 -11.27 47.62
CA THR A 106 -13.76 -12.40 47.40
C THR A 106 -15.24 -12.04 47.31
N ASP A 107 -15.61 -10.80 46.95
CA ASP A 107 -17.05 -10.50 46.77
C ASP A 107 -17.42 -9.46 45.70
N ILE A 108 -16.75 -9.49 44.54
CA ILE A 108 -17.28 -8.82 43.33
C ILE A 108 -17.03 -9.70 42.11
N ARG A 109 -18.03 -10.53 41.78
CA ARG A 109 -18.54 -10.86 40.42
C ARG A 109 -19.28 -12.21 40.43
N ARG A 110 -20.37 -12.28 41.18
CA ARG A 110 -21.49 -13.19 40.84
C ARG A 110 -22.14 -12.66 39.55
N PRO A 111 -22.32 -13.46 38.48
CA PRO A 111 -23.15 -13.05 37.37
C PRO A 111 -24.63 -13.13 37.77
N ALA A 112 -25.27 -11.97 37.93
CA ALA A 112 -26.72 -11.89 38.06
C ALA A 112 -27.37 -12.33 36.73
N ARG A 113 -28.08 -13.47 36.76
CA ARG A 113 -29.02 -13.87 35.71
C ARG A 113 -30.24 -12.95 35.79
N MET A 114 -30.28 -11.90 34.98
CA MET A 114 -31.54 -11.24 34.62
C MET A 114 -32.02 -11.82 33.30
N GLY A 115 -33.06 -12.64 33.39
CA GLY A 115 -33.86 -13.04 32.24
C GLY A 115 -34.53 -11.81 31.67
N THR A 116 -34.23 -11.51 30.40
CA THR A 116 -35.04 -10.61 29.59
C THR A 116 -35.39 -11.38 28.34
N ALA A 117 -36.63 -11.87 28.29
CA ALA A 117 -37.22 -12.48 27.12
C ALA A 117 -37.29 -11.44 26.01
N LEU A 118 -36.46 -11.61 24.97
CA LEU A 118 -36.60 -10.87 23.72
C LEU A 118 -37.81 -11.44 22.97
N ARG A 119 -38.91 -10.67 22.96
CA ARG A 119 -39.97 -10.81 21.97
C ARG A 119 -39.40 -10.45 20.59
N PRO A 120 -39.54 -11.30 19.56
CA PRO A 120 -39.25 -10.88 18.19
C PRO A 120 -40.31 -9.88 17.74
N ALA A 121 -39.86 -8.74 17.20
CA ALA A 121 -40.71 -7.80 16.50
C ALA A 121 -41.23 -8.45 15.21
N GLU A 122 -42.56 -8.50 15.13
CA GLU A 122 -43.35 -8.96 14.01
C GLU A 122 -43.23 -7.95 12.86
N VAL A 123 -42.44 -8.26 11.84
CA VAL A 123 -42.47 -7.55 10.55
C VAL A 123 -43.31 -8.39 9.60
N VAL A 124 -44.52 -7.89 9.37
CA VAL A 124 -45.51 -8.42 8.42
C VAL A 124 -44.92 -8.43 7.01
N ALA A 125 -44.53 -9.61 6.54
CA ALA A 125 -44.24 -9.85 5.12
C ALA A 125 -45.55 -10.19 4.40
N LYS A 126 -46.08 -9.23 3.65
CA LYS A 126 -47.17 -9.44 2.70
C LYS A 126 -46.63 -10.22 1.49
N THR A 127 -46.95 -11.51 1.44
CA THR A 127 -46.77 -12.37 0.27
C THR A 127 -47.78 -11.99 -0.83
N ALA A 128 -47.29 -11.74 -2.04
CA ALA A 128 -48.06 -11.83 -3.28
C ALA A 128 -47.31 -12.76 -4.23
N PRO A 129 -47.98 -13.73 -4.89
CA PRO A 129 -47.32 -14.75 -5.70
C PRO A 129 -47.01 -14.21 -7.10
N VAL A 130 -45.76 -14.37 -7.55
CA VAL A 130 -45.41 -14.23 -8.97
C VAL A 130 -45.28 -15.63 -9.56
N ARG A 131 -46.14 -15.85 -10.55
CA ARG A 131 -46.38 -17.04 -11.38
C ARG A 131 -45.16 -17.37 -12.25
N PRO A 132 -44.81 -18.65 -12.48
CA PRO A 132 -43.78 -19.02 -13.44
C PRO A 132 -44.32 -18.98 -14.88
N PRO A 133 -43.53 -18.61 -15.91
CA PRO A 133 -43.82 -18.99 -17.28
C PRO A 133 -43.21 -20.34 -17.60
N ALA A 134 -44.07 -21.18 -18.15
CA ALA A 134 -43.86 -22.56 -18.53
C ALA A 134 -43.04 -22.72 -19.82
N GLU A 135 -42.54 -23.94 -19.96
CA GLU A 135 -41.74 -24.50 -21.02
C GLU A 135 -42.61 -25.08 -22.17
N ALA A 136 -42.25 -24.70 -23.41
CA ALA A 136 -42.29 -25.45 -24.70
C ALA A 136 -43.67 -25.85 -25.34
N PRO A 137 -43.75 -26.47 -26.56
CA PRO A 137 -42.78 -26.77 -27.63
C PRO A 137 -43.38 -26.48 -29.07
N PRO A 138 -43.21 -27.30 -30.15
CA PRO A 138 -42.37 -27.03 -31.34
C PRO A 138 -43.12 -27.07 -32.71
N ALA A 139 -42.43 -26.76 -33.82
CA ALA A 139 -42.72 -27.34 -35.15
C ALA A 139 -41.53 -27.15 -36.11
N GLU A 140 -41.21 -28.24 -36.80
CA GLU A 140 -40.11 -28.51 -37.76
C GLU A 140 -40.44 -28.01 -39.21
N PRO A 141 -39.88 -28.54 -40.33
CA PRO A 141 -38.54 -28.28 -40.89
C PRO A 141 -38.52 -27.95 -42.42
N SER A 142 -37.39 -27.38 -42.92
CA SER A 142 -36.75 -27.52 -44.27
C SER A 142 -37.57 -27.29 -45.57
N PRO A 143 -36.99 -27.27 -46.81
CA PRO A 143 -35.58 -27.28 -47.25
C PRO A 143 -35.24 -26.26 -48.36
N ALA A 144 -33.96 -26.23 -48.79
CA ALA A 144 -33.50 -26.25 -50.19
C ALA A 144 -32.25 -25.37 -50.47
N ALA A 145 -31.13 -26.08 -50.59
CA ALA A 145 -30.05 -25.96 -51.58
C ALA A 145 -29.97 -24.72 -52.49
N ALA A 146 -28.77 -24.12 -52.54
CA ALA A 146 -28.17 -23.62 -53.78
C ALA A 146 -26.63 -23.65 -53.65
N GLU A 147 -25.99 -24.07 -54.74
CA GLU A 147 -24.59 -24.46 -54.90
C GLU A 147 -23.54 -23.34 -54.77
N PRO A 148 -22.25 -23.71 -54.61
CA PRO A 148 -21.10 -22.82 -54.78
C PRO A 148 -20.44 -22.96 -56.17
N ALA A 149 -20.10 -21.84 -56.83
CA ALA A 149 -19.08 -21.73 -57.89
C ALA A 149 -18.96 -20.28 -58.41
N PRO A 150 -17.86 -19.87 -59.08
CA PRO A 150 -16.47 -20.32 -58.97
C PRO A 150 -15.46 -19.14 -58.91
N ALA A 151 -14.19 -19.53 -58.83
CA ALA A 151 -12.97 -18.73 -58.82
C ALA A 151 -12.92 -17.59 -59.87
N ALA A 152 -12.52 -16.41 -59.39
CA ALA A 152 -11.91 -15.38 -60.21
C ALA A 152 -10.38 -15.45 -60.03
N THR A 153 -9.73 -15.85 -61.10
CA THR A 153 -8.30 -15.78 -61.36
C THR A 153 -7.76 -14.37 -61.11
N ALA A 154 -6.93 -14.21 -60.09
CA ALA A 154 -6.06 -13.04 -59.95
C ALA A 154 -4.68 -13.39 -60.53
N THR A 155 -4.41 -12.77 -61.67
CA THR A 155 -3.14 -12.73 -62.39
C THR A 155 -1.97 -12.33 -61.46
N PRO A 156 -0.78 -12.95 -61.57
CA PRO A 156 0.39 -12.50 -60.82
C PRO A 156 0.87 -11.13 -61.34
N PRO A 157 1.23 -10.16 -60.47
CA PRO A 157 1.91 -8.95 -60.90
C PRO A 157 3.35 -9.27 -61.34
N PRO A 158 3.89 -8.53 -62.32
CA PRO A 158 5.25 -8.72 -62.82
C PRO A 158 6.27 -8.30 -61.76
N ALA A 159 7.45 -8.92 -61.86
CA ALA A 159 8.61 -8.70 -61.01
C ALA A 159 8.86 -7.20 -60.75
N ALA A 160 8.53 -6.75 -59.54
CA ALA A 160 9.02 -5.50 -59.00
C ALA A 160 10.49 -5.73 -58.62
N THR A 161 11.37 -5.05 -59.36
CA THR A 161 12.76 -4.77 -59.04
C THR A 161 12.95 -4.65 -57.53
N ALA A 162 13.81 -5.52 -56.98
CA ALA A 162 14.27 -5.43 -55.61
C ALA A 162 14.82 -4.02 -55.35
N ALA A 163 14.09 -3.24 -54.56
CA ALA A 163 14.62 -2.03 -53.96
C ALA A 163 15.85 -2.44 -53.13
N PRO A 164 16.92 -1.62 -53.11
CA PRO A 164 18.10 -1.93 -52.32
C PRO A 164 17.67 -2.09 -50.86
N GLU A 165 18.05 -3.23 -50.28
CA GLU A 165 17.88 -3.54 -48.87
C GLU A 165 18.40 -2.35 -48.04
N PRO A 166 17.56 -1.73 -47.19
CA PRO A 166 18.03 -0.62 -46.37
C PRO A 166 19.15 -1.15 -45.49
N ALA A 167 20.33 -0.53 -45.60
CA ALA A 167 21.50 -0.84 -44.77
C ALA A 167 21.06 -0.99 -43.31
N PRO A 168 21.60 -1.95 -42.55
CA PRO A 168 21.16 -2.22 -41.19
C PRO A 168 21.29 -0.93 -40.36
N ALA A 169 20.15 -0.32 -40.05
CA ALA A 169 20.09 0.80 -39.15
C ALA A 169 20.63 0.32 -37.81
N VAL A 170 21.73 0.91 -37.35
CA VAL A 170 22.29 0.66 -36.03
C VAL A 170 21.13 0.81 -35.02
N PRO A 171 20.74 -0.23 -34.27
CA PRO A 171 19.60 -0.11 -33.37
C PRO A 171 19.88 1.00 -32.35
N LEU A 172 19.06 2.05 -32.33
CA LEU A 172 19.12 3.02 -31.26
C LEU A 172 18.96 2.28 -29.93
N PRO A 173 19.78 2.58 -28.90
CA PRO A 173 19.65 1.92 -27.61
C PRO A 173 18.24 2.14 -27.06
N SER A 174 17.64 1.08 -26.50
CA SER A 174 16.31 1.19 -25.92
C SER A 174 16.30 2.23 -24.79
N PRO A 175 15.17 2.92 -24.53
CA PRO A 175 15.06 3.88 -23.42
C PRO A 175 15.46 3.27 -22.06
N VAL A 176 15.21 1.96 -21.91
CA VAL A 176 15.61 1.19 -20.74
C VAL A 176 17.13 1.05 -20.66
N ALA A 177 17.79 0.69 -21.76
CA ALA A 177 19.24 0.53 -21.80
C ALA A 177 20.00 1.86 -21.57
N GLU A 178 19.46 2.99 -22.04
CA GLU A 178 20.01 4.33 -21.72
C GLU A 178 19.91 4.62 -20.22
N LEU A 179 18.74 4.37 -19.62
CA LEU A 179 18.52 4.59 -18.20
C LEU A 179 19.42 3.69 -17.34
N GLU A 180 19.53 2.40 -17.69
CA GLU A 180 20.41 1.45 -17.01
C GLU A 180 21.87 1.87 -17.07
N ARG A 181 22.35 2.33 -18.23
CA ARG A 181 23.72 2.84 -18.38
C ARG A 181 23.94 4.07 -17.52
N ARG A 182 23.00 5.02 -17.49
CA ARG A 182 23.10 6.23 -16.66
C ARG A 182 23.11 5.91 -15.18
N LEU A 183 22.25 4.99 -14.73
CA LEU A 183 22.18 4.59 -13.32
C LEU A 183 23.42 3.79 -12.90
N THR A 184 23.90 2.86 -13.73
CA THR A 184 25.11 2.06 -13.46
C THR A 184 26.37 2.90 -13.37
N ALA A 185 26.43 4.04 -14.07
CA ALA A 185 27.56 4.96 -14.02
C ALA A 185 27.60 5.84 -12.76
N LEU A 186 26.57 5.79 -11.91
CA LEU A 186 26.52 6.63 -10.70
C LEU A 186 27.30 6.01 -9.53
N ASP A 187 28.03 6.87 -8.83
CA ASP A 187 28.52 6.58 -7.50
C ASP A 187 27.36 6.57 -6.48
N PRO A 188 27.26 5.54 -5.60
CA PRO A 188 26.20 5.45 -4.60
C PRO A 188 26.10 6.68 -3.68
N GLN A 189 27.22 7.19 -3.16
CA GLN A 189 27.22 8.27 -2.19
C GLN A 189 26.92 9.62 -2.86
N ALA A 190 27.54 9.88 -4.01
CA ALA A 190 27.27 11.09 -4.79
C ALA A 190 25.81 11.14 -5.27
N SER A 191 25.25 10.01 -5.73
CA SER A 191 23.85 9.95 -6.16
C SER A 191 22.88 10.18 -4.99
N ALA A 192 23.16 9.63 -3.81
CA ALA A 192 22.37 9.88 -2.61
C ALA A 192 22.38 11.35 -2.21
N ARG A 193 23.56 11.98 -2.25
CA ARG A 193 23.73 13.39 -1.92
C ARG A 193 22.90 14.28 -2.84
N VAL A 194 23.02 14.10 -4.16
CA VAL A 194 22.27 14.92 -5.11
C VAL A 194 20.75 14.69 -5.01
N ALA A 195 20.31 13.45 -4.77
CA ALA A 195 18.90 13.16 -4.54
C ALA A 195 18.38 13.86 -3.27
N ALA A 196 19.13 13.86 -2.17
CA ALA A 196 18.74 14.57 -0.96
C ALA A 196 18.74 16.09 -1.15
N GLU A 197 19.71 16.66 -1.87
CA GLU A 197 19.71 18.08 -2.22
C GLU A 197 18.45 18.46 -3.02
N ALA A 198 18.02 17.63 -3.97
CA ALA A 198 16.77 17.85 -4.70
C ALA A 198 15.54 17.84 -3.78
N LEU A 199 15.49 16.94 -2.79
CA LEU A 199 14.41 16.92 -1.78
C LEU A 199 14.41 18.18 -0.91
N LEU A 200 15.59 18.60 -0.42
CA LEU A 200 15.74 19.81 0.39
C LEU A 200 15.38 21.08 -0.39
N ALA A 201 15.76 21.14 -1.66
CA ALA A 201 15.40 22.22 -2.57
C ALA A 201 13.89 22.29 -2.82
N ALA A 202 13.22 21.14 -2.99
CA ALA A 202 11.76 21.09 -3.13
C ALA A 202 11.03 21.61 -1.88
N TRP A 203 11.62 21.44 -0.69
CA TRP A 203 11.11 22.00 0.56
C TRP A 203 11.53 23.46 0.80
N HIS A 204 12.23 24.09 -0.14
CA HIS A 204 12.80 25.45 -0.01
C HIS A 204 13.66 25.63 1.24
N THR A 205 14.44 24.59 1.59
CA THR A 205 15.34 24.59 2.73
C THR A 205 16.79 24.81 2.30
N ARG A 206 17.67 25.04 3.29
CA ARG A 206 19.11 25.19 3.04
C ARG A 206 19.68 23.89 2.44
N PRO A 207 20.62 23.97 1.48
CA PRO A 207 21.28 22.79 0.90
C PRO A 207 22.08 22.03 1.97
N LEU A 208 22.56 20.83 1.61
CA LEU A 208 23.43 20.04 2.50
C LEU A 208 24.70 20.82 2.85
N ALA A 209 25.07 20.80 4.12
CA ALA A 209 26.35 21.34 4.58
C ALA A 209 27.50 20.37 4.25
N ASP A 210 28.73 20.86 4.37
CA ASP A 210 29.94 20.09 4.08
C ASP A 210 30.18 18.97 5.12
N ASP A 211 29.67 19.10 6.35
CA ASP A 211 29.69 18.06 7.39
C ASP A 211 28.61 16.98 7.20
N GLU A 212 27.65 17.20 6.31
CA GLU A 212 26.53 16.31 6.03
C GLU A 212 26.87 15.37 4.86
N THR A 213 27.85 14.50 5.05
CA THR A 213 28.43 13.65 3.98
C THR A 213 27.80 12.26 3.83
N HIS A 214 27.22 11.70 4.90
CA HIS A 214 26.74 10.30 4.92
C HIS A 214 25.23 10.18 4.63
N VAL A 215 24.78 10.74 3.51
CA VAL A 215 23.39 10.55 3.02
C VAL A 215 23.31 9.21 2.28
N PRO A 216 22.23 8.40 2.47
CA PRO A 216 20.99 8.70 3.18
C PRO A 216 20.96 8.34 4.68
N ASP A 217 22.02 7.75 5.24
CA ASP A 217 22.02 7.29 6.64
C ASP A 217 21.82 8.43 7.66
N ASP A 218 22.38 9.60 7.37
CA ASP A 218 22.24 10.81 8.20
C ASP A 218 20.99 11.66 7.86
N LEU A 219 20.15 11.23 6.91
CA LEU A 219 19.07 12.05 6.36
C LEU A 219 18.05 12.47 7.43
N GLU A 220 17.77 11.62 8.43
CA GLU A 220 16.90 11.95 9.56
C GLU A 220 17.45 13.15 10.36
N ARG A 221 18.75 13.16 10.66
CA ARG A 221 19.41 14.26 11.37
C ARG A 221 19.43 15.54 10.54
N VAL A 222 19.73 15.42 9.24
CA VAL A 222 19.73 16.53 8.26
C VAL A 222 18.35 17.17 8.16
N ALA A 223 17.29 16.35 8.07
CA ALA A 223 15.91 16.81 8.00
C ALA A 223 15.49 17.52 9.28
N TRP A 224 15.80 16.94 10.45
CA TRP A 224 15.44 17.50 11.74
C TRP A 224 16.02 18.89 11.98
N ARG A 225 17.29 19.13 11.59
CA ARG A 225 17.94 20.46 11.64
C ARG A 225 17.22 21.53 10.80
N ARG A 226 16.36 21.13 9.86
CA ARG A 226 15.59 21.99 8.95
C ARG A 226 14.09 22.02 9.30
N GLY A 227 13.71 21.47 10.45
CA GLY A 227 12.31 21.36 10.88
C GLY A 227 11.49 20.44 9.97
N LEU A 228 12.15 19.44 9.38
CA LEU A 228 11.54 18.36 8.60
C LEU A 228 11.71 17.04 9.37
N GLU A 229 10.89 16.07 9.04
CA GLU A 229 11.01 14.69 9.48
C GLU A 229 11.34 13.81 8.28
N ASP A 230 12.24 12.84 8.45
CA ASP A 230 12.43 11.75 7.48
C ASP A 230 11.44 10.62 7.77
N MET A 231 10.79 10.13 6.72
CA MET A 231 9.98 8.93 6.77
C MET A 231 10.50 7.93 5.74
N ARG A 232 11.27 6.96 6.23
CA ARG A 232 11.58 5.75 5.47
C ARG A 232 10.32 4.91 5.29
N LEU A 233 10.04 4.54 4.05
CA LEU A 233 8.90 3.70 3.69
C LEU A 233 9.31 2.56 2.77
N THR A 234 8.53 1.48 2.84
CA THR A 234 8.59 0.36 1.91
C THR A 234 7.23 0.24 1.23
N GLY A 235 7.16 0.48 -0.08
CA GLY A 235 5.90 0.57 -0.80
C GLY A 235 6.01 0.35 -2.30
N ASN A 236 5.05 0.89 -3.04
CA ASN A 236 5.01 0.88 -4.50
C ASN A 236 4.68 2.28 -5.03
N ARG A 237 4.63 2.44 -6.35
CA ARG A 237 4.43 3.77 -6.97
C ARG A 237 3.10 4.39 -6.57
N SER A 238 2.07 3.58 -6.34
CA SER A 238 0.76 4.06 -5.89
C SER A 238 0.85 4.73 -4.52
N MET A 239 1.65 4.19 -3.59
CA MET A 239 1.86 4.83 -2.28
C MET A 239 2.54 6.20 -2.42
N LEU A 240 3.54 6.32 -3.30
CA LEU A 240 4.19 7.62 -3.55
C LEU A 240 3.22 8.64 -4.13
N GLY A 241 2.35 8.21 -5.05
CA GLY A 241 1.27 9.06 -5.58
C GLY A 241 0.26 9.49 -4.51
N VAL A 242 -0.11 8.62 -3.57
CA VAL A 242 -0.99 8.98 -2.44
C VAL A 242 -0.33 10.00 -1.50
N LEU A 243 0.98 9.85 -1.27
CA LEU A 243 1.72 10.80 -0.43
C LEU A 243 1.88 12.15 -1.10
N ASP A 244 2.00 12.19 -2.42
CA ASP A 244 2.19 13.42 -3.21
C ASP A 244 3.33 14.29 -2.67
N LEU A 245 4.48 13.65 -2.44
CA LEU A 245 5.71 14.28 -1.97
C LEU A 245 6.91 13.78 -2.78
N PRO A 246 7.91 14.63 -3.02
CA PRO A 246 9.20 14.20 -3.52
C PRO A 246 9.82 13.12 -2.63
N ALA A 247 10.47 12.15 -3.25
CA ALA A 247 11.00 10.98 -2.57
C ALA A 247 12.39 10.64 -3.08
N LEU A 248 13.32 10.33 -2.17
CA LEU A 248 14.61 9.75 -2.50
C LEU A 248 14.40 8.25 -2.63
N LEU A 249 14.60 7.72 -3.84
CA LEU A 249 14.38 6.32 -4.16
C LEU A 249 15.71 5.56 -4.13
N GLU A 250 15.71 4.40 -3.49
CA GLU A 250 16.81 3.44 -3.59
C GLU A 250 16.55 2.51 -4.78
N LEU A 251 17.27 2.74 -5.88
CA LEU A 251 17.18 1.97 -7.12
C LEU A 251 18.23 0.87 -7.13
N ARG A 252 17.87 -0.29 -7.68
CA ARG A 252 18.81 -1.39 -7.91
C ARG A 252 18.83 -1.73 -9.39
N VAL A 253 20.01 -1.64 -9.98
CA VAL A 253 20.23 -1.89 -11.40
C VAL A 253 21.13 -3.10 -11.56
N PRO A 254 20.81 -4.05 -12.47
CA PRO A 254 21.71 -5.14 -12.79
C PRO A 254 23.07 -4.61 -13.27
N GLY A 255 24.16 -5.05 -12.65
CA GLY A 255 25.52 -4.65 -13.03
C GLY A 255 26.07 -3.41 -12.32
N ALA A 256 25.27 -2.72 -11.50
CA ALA A 256 25.77 -1.65 -10.64
C ALA A 256 26.55 -2.22 -9.44
N SER A 257 27.58 -1.49 -8.99
CA SER A 257 28.41 -1.87 -7.84
C SER A 257 27.67 -1.76 -6.49
N GLY A 258 26.51 -1.10 -6.45
CA GLY A 258 25.76 -0.82 -5.22
C GLY A 258 24.38 -0.23 -5.51
N PRO A 259 23.63 0.16 -4.46
CA PRO A 259 22.38 0.89 -4.64
C PRO A 259 22.66 2.26 -5.27
N CYS A 260 21.84 2.64 -6.26
CA CYS A 260 21.86 3.96 -6.85
C CYS A 260 20.68 4.76 -6.31
N TYR A 261 20.86 6.06 -6.09
CA TYR A 261 19.78 6.90 -5.59
C TYR A 261 19.33 7.91 -6.63
N ALA A 262 18.02 8.17 -6.67
CA ALA A 262 17.43 9.20 -7.51
C ALA A 262 16.29 9.90 -6.78
N ALA A 263 16.11 11.20 -7.02
CA ALA A 263 14.98 11.94 -6.47
C ALA A 263 13.80 11.89 -7.44
N LEU A 264 12.69 11.31 -6.99
CA LEU A 264 11.40 11.44 -7.65
C LEU A 264 10.84 12.83 -7.37
N THR A 265 10.65 13.61 -8.43
CA THR A 265 10.18 15.01 -8.35
C THR A 265 8.85 15.23 -9.07
N GLY A 266 8.45 14.29 -9.92
CA GLY A 266 7.13 14.25 -10.56
C GLY A 266 6.68 12.82 -10.78
N LEU A 267 5.40 12.57 -10.61
CA LEU A 267 4.78 11.26 -10.84
C LEU A 267 3.34 11.49 -11.31
N ASP A 268 3.04 10.97 -12.49
CA ASP A 268 1.68 10.85 -12.99
C ASP A 268 1.37 9.38 -13.34
N GLU A 269 0.23 9.12 -13.98
CA GLU A 269 -0.18 7.75 -14.32
C GLU A 269 0.74 7.05 -15.34
N ARG A 270 1.39 7.83 -16.22
CA ARG A 270 2.18 7.35 -17.36
C ARG A 270 3.66 7.72 -17.27
N ARG A 271 4.03 8.77 -16.55
CA ARG A 271 5.38 9.31 -16.51
C ARG A 271 5.85 9.51 -15.08
N ALA A 272 7.12 9.24 -14.87
CA ALA A 272 7.85 9.58 -13.66
C ALA A 272 9.02 10.50 -14.02
N THR A 273 9.27 11.52 -13.22
CA THR A 273 10.40 12.44 -13.38
C THR A 273 11.41 12.19 -12.26
N LEU A 274 12.55 11.62 -12.65
CA LEU A 274 13.66 11.32 -11.76
C LEU A 274 14.78 12.33 -11.97
N THR A 275 15.31 12.88 -10.89
CA THR A 275 16.56 13.64 -10.92
C THR A 275 17.70 12.65 -10.68
N ILE A 276 18.50 12.43 -11.72
CA ILE A 276 19.60 11.46 -11.76
C ILE A 276 20.88 12.25 -12.01
N GLY A 277 21.78 12.28 -11.02
CA GLY A 277 22.78 13.35 -10.94
C GLY A 277 22.04 14.67 -10.86
N SER A 278 22.37 15.65 -11.69
CA SER A 278 21.70 16.96 -11.74
C SER A 278 20.63 17.10 -12.84
N THR A 279 20.39 16.04 -13.63
CA THR A 279 19.54 16.13 -14.83
C THR A 279 18.16 15.53 -14.57
N PRO A 280 17.07 16.31 -14.70
CA PRO A 280 15.71 15.79 -14.71
C PRO A 280 15.52 14.84 -15.89
N THR A 281 15.06 13.63 -15.62
CA THR A 281 14.87 12.56 -16.60
C THR A 281 13.45 12.05 -16.50
N THR A 282 12.68 12.27 -17.56
CA THR A 282 11.32 11.75 -17.65
C THR A 282 11.35 10.35 -18.25
N ILE A 283 10.75 9.40 -17.55
CA ILE A 283 10.63 7.99 -17.95
C ILE A 283 9.17 7.57 -17.91
N ASP A 284 8.84 6.47 -18.58
CA ASP A 284 7.55 5.83 -18.37
C ASP A 284 7.44 5.34 -16.92
N ALA A 285 6.29 5.57 -16.28
CA ALA A 285 6.07 5.26 -14.87
C ALA A 285 6.19 3.75 -14.58
N GLY A 286 5.89 2.89 -15.55
CA GLY A 286 6.06 1.44 -15.42
C GLY A 286 7.52 1.00 -15.44
N LEU A 287 8.42 1.78 -16.05
CA LEU A 287 9.86 1.50 -16.01
C LEU A 287 10.44 1.67 -14.60
N LEU A 288 9.83 2.52 -13.77
CA LEU A 288 10.26 2.68 -12.39
C LEU A 288 10.13 1.36 -11.61
N ASP A 289 9.08 0.58 -11.87
CA ASP A 289 8.80 -0.69 -11.19
C ASP A 289 9.87 -1.78 -11.52
N LEU A 290 10.72 -1.57 -12.54
CA LEU A 290 11.83 -2.47 -12.88
C LEU A 290 13.07 -2.28 -12.00
N PHE A 291 13.32 -1.04 -11.57
CA PHE A 291 14.54 -0.66 -10.84
C PHE A 291 14.27 -0.35 -9.37
N TRP A 292 13.03 -0.03 -9.02
CA TRP A 292 12.66 0.37 -7.66
C TRP A 292 11.88 -0.71 -6.93
N PHE A 293 12.47 -1.25 -5.87
CA PHE A 293 11.90 -2.34 -5.07
C PHE A 293 11.19 -1.85 -3.80
N GLY A 294 10.78 -0.58 -3.80
CA GLY A 294 9.90 -0.01 -2.79
C GLY A 294 10.56 0.76 -1.66
N GLN A 295 11.90 0.75 -1.55
CA GLN A 295 12.61 1.51 -0.51
C GLN A 295 12.71 2.99 -0.90
N ALA A 296 12.18 3.87 -0.06
CA ALA A 296 12.25 5.31 -0.28
C ALA A 296 12.32 6.09 1.05
N HIS A 297 12.93 7.27 0.97
CA HIS A 297 12.90 8.29 2.01
C HIS A 297 12.03 9.46 1.55
N VAL A 298 11.11 9.89 2.40
CA VAL A 298 10.22 11.02 2.12
C VAL A 298 10.39 12.04 3.24
N LEU A 299 10.82 13.24 2.86
CA LEU A 299 10.87 14.37 3.79
C LEU A 299 9.50 15.03 3.90
N TRP A 300 9.07 15.31 5.12
CA TRP A 300 7.79 15.94 5.40
C TRP A 300 7.85 16.81 6.65
N ARG A 301 6.78 17.54 6.97
CA ARG A 301 6.70 18.41 8.14
C ARG A 301 5.40 18.16 8.92
N ASP A 302 5.51 18.15 10.25
CA ASP A 302 4.36 18.24 11.13
C ASP A 302 3.85 19.66 11.29
N PHE A 303 3.00 20.14 10.37
CA PHE A 303 2.54 21.52 10.41
C PHE A 303 1.73 21.87 11.66
N GLU A 304 0.92 20.95 12.16
CA GLU A 304 0.04 21.15 13.33
C GLU A 304 0.63 20.59 14.63
N GLY A 305 1.88 20.13 14.64
CA GLY A 305 2.50 19.59 15.86
C GLY A 305 1.67 18.48 16.51
N LEU A 306 1.08 17.58 15.72
CA LEU A 306 0.26 16.46 16.21
C LEU A 306 1.11 15.42 16.98
N GLY A 307 2.40 15.31 16.66
CA GLY A 307 3.34 14.46 17.39
C GLY A 307 3.18 12.96 17.13
N MET A 308 3.48 12.13 18.14
CA MET A 308 3.53 10.68 18.02
C MET A 308 2.19 10.06 17.60
N THR A 309 2.20 8.87 17.01
CA THR A 309 0.98 8.17 16.59
C THR A 309 0.00 7.96 17.75
N PHE A 310 -1.23 8.44 17.59
CA PHE A 310 -2.33 8.27 18.55
C PHE A 310 -3.59 7.72 17.87
N GLY A 311 -4.64 7.43 18.64
CA GLY A 311 -5.90 6.86 18.14
C GLY A 311 -6.95 6.81 19.24
N LEU A 312 -7.83 5.80 19.19
CA LEU A 312 -8.91 5.62 20.16
C LEU A 312 -8.46 5.77 21.61
N GLY A 313 -9.19 6.59 22.37
CA GLY A 313 -8.91 6.86 23.79
C GLY A 313 -7.87 7.95 24.04
N ALA A 314 -7.21 8.48 23.00
CA ALA A 314 -6.34 9.64 23.12
C ALA A 314 -7.13 10.90 23.52
N ARG A 315 -6.49 11.78 24.28
CA ARG A 315 -7.05 13.06 24.73
C ARG A 315 -5.99 14.15 24.75
N GLY A 316 -6.41 15.40 24.52
CA GLY A 316 -5.60 16.60 24.68
C GLY A 316 -5.53 17.47 23.42
N ALA A 317 -4.67 18.49 23.47
CA ALA A 317 -4.56 19.51 22.42
C ALA A 317 -4.24 18.93 21.02
N HIS A 318 -3.45 17.86 20.95
CA HIS A 318 -3.14 17.19 19.68
C HIS A 318 -4.38 16.57 19.01
N VAL A 319 -5.33 16.07 19.79
CA VAL A 319 -6.61 15.56 19.27
C VAL A 319 -7.51 16.72 18.81
N ALA A 320 -7.54 17.82 19.56
CA ALA A 320 -8.30 19.01 19.16
C ALA A 320 -7.78 19.59 17.83
N ARG A 321 -6.45 19.64 17.66
CA ARG A 321 -5.81 20.02 16.40
C ARG A 321 -6.13 19.06 15.26
N LEU A 322 -6.15 17.74 15.53
CA LEU A 322 -6.60 16.75 14.54
C LEU A 322 -8.06 17.00 14.13
N GLN A 323 -8.96 17.21 15.08
CA GLN A 323 -10.37 17.47 14.80
C GLN A 323 -10.53 18.74 13.96
N ALA A 324 -9.84 19.82 14.31
CA ALA A 324 -9.81 21.04 13.51
C ALA A 324 -9.29 20.79 12.08
N LEU A 325 -8.25 19.98 11.93
CA LEU A 325 -7.68 19.59 10.64
C LEU A 325 -8.67 18.75 9.81
N LEU A 326 -9.38 17.80 10.43
CA LEU A 326 -10.44 17.01 9.80
C LEU A 326 -11.62 17.88 9.39
N ARG A 327 -12.02 18.88 10.21
CA ARG A 327 -13.05 19.87 9.84
C ARG A 327 -12.64 20.67 8.61
N ARG A 328 -11.41 21.17 8.60
CA ARG A 328 -10.85 21.92 7.46
C ARG A 328 -10.85 21.10 6.18
N ALA A 329 -10.59 19.80 6.28
CA ALA A 329 -10.67 18.86 5.16
C ALA A 329 -12.10 18.46 4.77
N GLY A 330 -13.14 18.95 5.47
CA GLY A 330 -14.54 18.61 5.23
C GLY A 330 -14.93 17.19 5.68
N LEU A 331 -14.14 16.56 6.55
CA LEU A 331 -14.27 15.16 6.96
C LEU A 331 -14.90 14.99 8.36
N TYR A 332 -15.01 16.07 9.13
CA TYR A 332 -15.57 16.06 10.47
C TYR A 332 -16.45 17.29 10.68
N GLY A 333 -17.66 17.08 11.19
CA GLY A 333 -18.64 18.15 11.47
C GLY A 333 -18.77 18.51 12.96
N GLY A 334 -18.10 17.78 13.85
CA GLY A 334 -18.16 18.01 15.30
C GLY A 334 -17.23 19.12 15.77
N GLU A 335 -17.33 19.44 17.06
CA GLU A 335 -16.46 20.41 17.72
C GLU A 335 -15.09 19.82 18.09
N ALA A 336 -14.07 20.66 18.20
CA ALA A 336 -12.73 20.24 18.58
C ALA A 336 -12.64 20.05 20.11
N THR A 337 -13.24 18.97 20.61
CA THR A 337 -13.31 18.63 22.03
C THR A 337 -11.97 18.21 22.63
N GLY A 338 -11.01 17.79 21.79
CA GLY A 338 -9.76 17.21 22.25
C GLY A 338 -9.90 15.79 22.77
N GLU A 339 -11.04 15.13 22.56
CA GLU A 339 -11.23 13.72 22.86
C GLU A 339 -11.36 12.92 21.58
N PHE A 340 -10.66 11.78 21.49
CA PHE A 340 -10.75 10.89 20.33
C PHE A 340 -12.02 10.05 20.42
N ASP A 341 -13.16 10.73 20.26
CA ASP A 341 -14.52 10.24 20.41
C ASP A 341 -14.97 9.36 19.23
N PRO A 342 -16.13 8.67 19.32
CA PRO A 342 -16.61 7.81 18.25
C PRO A 342 -16.81 8.52 16.90
N ALA A 343 -17.15 9.81 16.91
CA ALA A 343 -17.29 10.60 15.70
C ALA A 343 -15.93 10.88 15.02
N THR A 344 -14.90 11.18 15.82
CA THR A 344 -13.52 11.35 15.36
C THR A 344 -12.97 10.03 14.82
N VAL A 345 -13.24 8.91 15.49
CA VAL A 345 -12.89 7.56 15.01
C VAL A 345 -13.50 7.30 13.63
N ALA A 346 -14.80 7.56 13.46
CA ALA A 346 -15.49 7.38 12.19
C ALA A 346 -14.87 8.25 11.09
N ALA A 347 -14.63 9.54 11.37
CA ALA A 347 -14.01 10.46 10.42
C ALA A 347 -12.61 10.01 9.98
N VAL A 348 -11.77 9.55 10.93
CA VAL A 348 -10.42 9.04 10.61
C VAL A 348 -10.50 7.75 9.78
N LEU A 349 -11.41 6.82 10.12
CA LEU A 349 -11.59 5.58 9.37
C LEU A 349 -12.04 5.85 7.93
N ASP A 350 -13.02 6.72 7.74
CA ASP A 350 -13.53 7.06 6.42
C ASP A 350 -12.49 7.81 5.60
N PHE A 351 -11.73 8.70 6.22
CA PHE A 351 -10.57 9.34 5.60
C PHE A 351 -9.54 8.30 5.14
N GLN A 352 -9.11 7.40 6.02
CA GLN A 352 -8.14 6.36 5.71
C GLN A 352 -8.62 5.47 4.55
N ARG A 353 -9.90 5.07 4.54
CA ARG A 353 -10.49 4.31 3.44
C ARG A 353 -10.47 5.08 2.13
N SER A 354 -10.88 6.35 2.16
CA SER A 354 -10.94 7.21 0.96
C SER A 354 -9.57 7.42 0.31
N ARG A 355 -8.50 7.37 1.12
CA ARG A 355 -7.11 7.56 0.68
C ARG A 355 -6.31 6.27 0.54
N LEU A 356 -6.97 5.11 0.55
CA LEU A 356 -6.34 3.79 0.42
C LEU A 356 -5.26 3.51 1.49
N LEU A 357 -5.38 4.12 2.66
CA LEU A 357 -4.56 3.84 3.83
C LEU A 357 -5.14 2.66 4.62
N VAL A 358 -4.36 2.13 5.56
CA VAL A 358 -4.86 1.11 6.49
C VAL A 358 -5.92 1.76 7.40
N PRO A 359 -7.19 1.28 7.40
CA PRO A 359 -8.27 1.89 8.18
C PRO A 359 -8.25 1.35 9.61
N ASP A 360 -7.27 1.79 10.40
CA ASP A 360 -7.03 1.36 11.78
C ASP A 360 -7.43 2.39 12.85
N ALA A 361 -7.99 3.54 12.42
CA ALA A 361 -8.29 4.69 13.27
C ALA A 361 -7.06 5.25 14.02
N ARG A 362 -5.85 4.96 13.54
CA ARG A 362 -4.60 5.51 14.09
C ARG A 362 -4.08 6.63 13.22
N VAL A 363 -3.76 7.74 13.87
CA VAL A 363 -3.20 8.92 13.23
C VAL A 363 -1.68 8.85 13.34
N GLY A 364 -1.08 8.04 12.46
CA GLY A 364 0.36 7.95 12.29
C GLY A 364 0.89 8.89 11.21
N ARG A 365 2.21 8.82 10.94
CA ARG A 365 2.89 9.69 9.96
C ARG A 365 2.23 9.69 8.57
N LEU A 366 1.92 8.52 8.03
CA LEU A 366 1.23 8.38 6.74
C LEU A 366 -0.13 9.09 6.73
N THR A 367 -0.97 8.82 7.74
CA THR A 367 -2.29 9.47 7.87
C THR A 367 -2.14 11.00 7.94
N ARG A 368 -1.16 11.50 8.71
CA ARG A 368 -0.90 12.93 8.88
C ARG A 368 -0.44 13.60 7.58
N ILE A 369 0.51 13.01 6.87
CA ILE A 369 0.99 13.52 5.57
C ILE A 369 -0.16 13.66 4.59
N VAL A 370 -0.97 12.62 4.43
CA VAL A 370 -2.09 12.65 3.47
C VAL A 370 -3.18 13.62 3.92
N LEU A 371 -3.39 13.75 5.24
CA LEU A 371 -4.38 14.68 5.78
C LEU A 371 -3.97 16.14 5.56
N TYR A 372 -2.67 16.48 5.65
CA TYR A 372 -2.18 17.81 5.28
C TYR A 372 -2.37 18.11 3.79
N ALA A 373 -2.21 17.13 2.90
CA ALA A 373 -2.57 17.31 1.48
C ALA A 373 -4.07 17.57 1.32
N ALA A 374 -4.91 16.81 2.04
CA ALA A 374 -6.37 16.91 1.96
C ALA A 374 -6.92 18.24 2.48
N ALA A 375 -6.40 18.72 3.62
CA ALA A 375 -6.84 19.97 4.23
C ALA A 375 -6.38 21.22 3.47
N GLY A 376 -5.30 21.10 2.68
CA GLY A 376 -4.75 22.18 1.86
C GLY A 376 -4.13 23.33 2.67
N GLY A 377 -3.56 24.30 1.96
CA GLY A 377 -2.99 25.53 2.54
C GLY A 377 -1.76 25.34 3.44
N TYR A 378 -1.01 24.25 3.26
CA TYR A 378 0.31 24.06 3.86
C TYR A 378 1.41 24.20 2.80
N PRO A 379 2.54 24.84 3.12
CA PRO A 379 3.68 25.00 2.20
C PRO A 379 4.45 23.68 2.11
N ARG A 380 3.92 22.75 1.32
CA ARG A 380 4.53 21.45 1.02
C ARG A 380 4.78 21.33 -0.48
N PRO A 381 5.90 20.72 -0.90
CA PRO A 381 6.08 20.33 -2.28
C PRO A 381 5.02 19.29 -2.66
N ARG A 382 4.81 19.15 -3.96
CA ARG A 382 3.97 18.13 -4.58
C ARG A 382 4.78 17.47 -5.66
N LEU A 383 4.48 16.21 -5.95
CA LEU A 383 4.98 15.59 -7.16
C LEU A 383 4.25 16.30 -8.29
N ALA A 384 4.99 17.05 -9.13
CA ALA A 384 4.38 17.72 -10.26
C ALA A 384 3.79 16.64 -11.19
N GLY A 385 2.48 16.44 -11.14
CA GLY A 385 1.73 15.83 -12.22
C GLY A 385 1.63 16.89 -13.30
N GLY A 386 2.28 16.69 -14.44
CA GLY A 386 2.18 17.58 -15.58
C GLY A 386 0.73 17.72 -16.01
N THR A 387 0.03 18.70 -15.45
CA THR A 387 -1.31 19.13 -15.85
C THR A 387 -1.19 20.61 -16.12
N SER A 388 -0.75 20.91 -17.34
CA SER A 388 -1.20 22.12 -18.04
C SER A 388 -2.56 21.84 -18.64
#